data_AF-A0A2C6KIV0-F1
#
_entry.id   AF-A0A2C6KIV0-F1
#
_cell.length_a   1.000
_cell.length_b   1.000
_cell.length_c   1.000
_cell.angle_alpha   90.00
_cell.angle_beta   90.00
_cell.angle_gamma   90.00
#
_symmetry.space_group_name_H-M   'P 1'
#
loop_
_entity.id
_entity.type
_entity.pdbx_description
1 polymer ?
#
loop_
_entity_poly.entity_id
_entity_poly.type
_entity_poly.pdbx_seq_one_letter_code
_entity_poly.pdbx_strand_id
1 'polypeptide(L)'
;MPVELLKGDGRFNTGALTDAEKSKLFVSFVEEFTSSRMRLFLAKLNTLPCEKLSSTFDEVLEELQTNKRLFDGLPQADLLSSYEQWKRSKSKELKEAFVLFLRQNPDVSRGTDEDGEKFASLLEKLQKDVRYQRLDYIPDERLELVKQRIREVNMECARKPPIAAAKQQNS
;
A
#
# COMPACT_ATOMS: atom_id res chain seq x y z
N MET A 1 -1.83 27.78 -24.94
CA MET A 1 -1.78 26.85 -26.10
C MET A 1 -0.52 27.14 -26.89
N PRO A 2 0.28 26.14 -27.29
CA PRO A 2 1.48 26.39 -28.08
C PRO A 2 1.10 26.59 -29.55
N VAL A 3 0.48 27.73 -29.86
CA VAL A 3 -0.09 28.05 -31.18
C VAL A 3 0.98 27.94 -32.28
N GLU A 4 2.23 28.28 -31.99
CA GLU A 4 3.36 28.15 -32.92
C GLU A 4 3.57 26.72 -33.44
N LEU A 5 3.26 25.69 -32.64
CA LEU A 5 3.37 24.29 -33.06
C LEU A 5 2.22 23.86 -34.00
N LEU A 6 1.15 24.63 -34.06
CA LEU A 6 -0.08 24.31 -34.79
C LEU A 6 -0.31 25.20 -36.02
N LYS A 7 0.42 26.33 -36.14
CA LYS A 7 0.27 27.30 -37.24
C LYS A 7 0.46 26.69 -38.63
N GLY A 8 1.35 25.70 -38.76
CA GLY A 8 1.60 24.99 -40.02
C GLY A 8 0.59 23.88 -40.33
N ASP A 9 -0.31 23.54 -39.41
CA ASP A 9 -1.27 22.47 -39.59
C ASP A 9 -2.56 23.01 -40.23
N GLY A 10 -2.85 22.58 -41.46
CA GLY A 10 -4.07 22.97 -42.18
C GLY A 10 -5.37 22.67 -41.42
N ARG A 11 -5.36 21.68 -40.51
CA ARG A 11 -6.53 21.31 -39.69
C ARG A 11 -6.82 22.35 -38.60
N PHE A 12 -5.81 23.08 -38.13
CA PHE A 12 -5.93 24.12 -37.10
C PHE A 12 -6.51 25.44 -37.65
N ASN A 13 -6.35 25.67 -38.96
CA ASN A 13 -6.70 26.92 -39.65
C ASN A 13 -8.08 26.90 -40.34
N THR A 14 -8.93 25.92 -40.04
CA THR A 14 -10.22 25.68 -40.74
C THR A 14 -11.31 26.72 -40.50
N GLY A 15 -11.04 27.82 -39.77
CA GLY A 15 -12.00 28.91 -39.51
C GLY A 15 -13.25 28.53 -38.71
N ALA A 16 -13.42 27.25 -38.36
CA ALA A 16 -14.63 26.70 -37.74
C ALA A 16 -14.82 27.10 -36.27
N LEU A 17 -13.78 27.61 -35.62
CA LEU A 17 -13.78 28.03 -34.22
C LEU A 17 -13.00 29.34 -34.06
N THR A 18 -13.46 30.19 -33.14
CA THR A 18 -12.73 31.38 -32.68
C THR A 18 -11.50 30.99 -31.85
N ASP A 19 -10.53 31.90 -31.72
CA ASP A 19 -9.34 31.65 -30.91
C ASP A 19 -9.65 31.42 -29.42
N ALA A 20 -10.71 32.04 -28.92
CA ALA A 20 -11.21 31.82 -27.56
C ALA A 20 -11.73 30.39 -27.37
N GLU A 21 -12.52 29.88 -28.33
CA GLU A 21 -13.04 28.51 -28.30
C GLU A 21 -11.92 27.48 -28.44
N LYS A 22 -10.97 27.71 -29.35
CA LYS A 22 -9.77 26.85 -29.47
C LYS A 22 -8.97 26.81 -28.17
N SER A 23 -8.80 27.96 -27.52
CA SER A 23 -8.10 28.06 -26.23
C SER A 23 -8.83 27.30 -25.13
N LYS A 24 -10.16 27.44 -25.05
CA LYS A 24 -10.99 26.69 -24.10
C LYS A 24 -10.89 25.18 -24.33
N LEU A 25 -11.03 24.72 -25.57
CA LEU A 25 -10.89 23.30 -25.92
C LEU A 25 -9.51 22.75 -25.58
N PHE A 26 -8.45 23.52 -25.84
CA PHE A 26 -7.09 23.12 -25.48
C PHE A 26 -6.92 22.96 -23.97
N VAL A 27 -7.42 23.91 -23.16
CA VAL A 27 -7.37 23.81 -21.69
C VAL A 27 -8.11 22.56 -21.21
N SER A 28 -9.35 22.35 -21.67
CA SER A 28 -10.14 21.16 -21.31
C SER A 28 -9.45 19.86 -21.75
N PHE A 29 -8.85 19.84 -22.94
CA PHE A 29 -8.07 18.70 -23.40
C PHE A 29 -6.88 18.41 -22.49
N VAL A 30 -6.09 19.43 -22.12
CA VAL A 30 -4.93 19.26 -21.24
C VAL A 30 -5.35 18.75 -19.86
N GLU A 31 -6.44 19.28 -19.29
CA GLU A 31 -7.00 18.85 -18.01
C GLU A 31 -7.45 17.38 -18.07
N GLU A 32 -8.23 17.00 -19.08
CA GLU A 32 -8.73 15.64 -19.25
C GLU A 32 -7.59 14.64 -19.54
N PHE A 33 -6.64 15.03 -20.39
CA PHE A 33 -5.48 14.22 -20.73
C PHE A 33 -4.59 13.98 -19.52
N THR A 34 -4.29 15.02 -18.74
CA THR A 34 -3.52 14.93 -17.49
C THR A 34 -4.24 14.05 -16.48
N SER A 35 -5.53 14.29 -16.26
CA SER A 35 -6.35 13.51 -15.32
C SER A 35 -6.43 12.03 -15.71
N SER A 36 -6.54 11.73 -17.01
CA SER A 36 -6.59 10.36 -17.51
C SER A 36 -5.26 9.63 -17.34
N ARG A 37 -4.13 10.30 -17.55
CA ARG A 37 -2.81 9.72 -17.29
C ARG A 37 -2.55 9.51 -15.80
N MET A 38 -2.99 10.42 -14.93
CA MET A 38 -2.93 10.22 -13.47
C MET A 38 -3.77 9.02 -13.03
N ARG A 39 -4.98 8.85 -13.57
CA ARG A 39 -5.80 7.65 -13.32
C ARG A 39 -5.10 6.38 -13.80
N LEU A 40 -4.46 6.42 -14.97
CA LEU A 40 -3.68 5.29 -15.48
C LEU A 40 -2.49 4.96 -14.56
N PHE A 41 -1.79 5.97 -14.03
CA PHE A 41 -0.71 5.78 -13.07
C PHE A 41 -1.20 5.06 -11.81
N LEU A 42 -2.30 5.53 -11.21
CA LEU A 42 -2.93 4.89 -10.05
C LEU A 42 -3.39 3.46 -10.34
N ALA A 43 -4.01 3.23 -11.50
CA ALA A 43 -4.44 1.89 -11.91
C ALA A 43 -3.24 0.94 -12.00
N LYS A 44 -2.13 1.40 -12.60
CA LYS A 44 -0.88 0.65 -12.70
C LYS A 44 -0.23 0.39 -11.34
N LEU A 45 -0.17 1.37 -10.44
CA LEU A 45 0.32 1.17 -9.07
C LEU A 45 -0.43 0.03 -8.37
N ASN A 46 -1.76 -0.02 -8.51
CA ASN A 46 -2.58 -1.06 -7.89
C ASN A 46 -2.35 -2.47 -8.46
N THR A 47 -1.64 -2.61 -9.59
CA THR A 47 -1.26 -3.92 -10.16
C THR A 47 0.12 -4.39 -9.71
N LEU A 48 0.91 -3.53 -9.04
CA LEU A 48 2.24 -3.89 -8.59
C LEU A 48 2.19 -4.95 -7.48
N PRO A 49 3.13 -5.90 -7.48
CA PRO A 49 3.24 -6.90 -6.43
C PRO A 49 3.81 -6.27 -5.15
N CYS A 50 3.59 -6.90 -3.99
CA CYS A 50 3.94 -6.32 -2.68
C CYS A 50 5.44 -6.09 -2.48
N GLU A 51 6.28 -6.81 -3.20
CA GLU A 51 7.74 -6.69 -3.20
C GLU A 51 8.18 -5.27 -3.59
N LYS A 52 7.36 -4.58 -4.41
CA LYS A 52 7.60 -3.19 -4.83
C LYS A 52 7.34 -2.15 -3.75
N LEU A 53 6.85 -2.56 -2.57
CA LEU A 53 6.76 -1.66 -1.41
C LEU A 53 8.16 -1.28 -0.87
N SER A 54 9.18 -2.10 -1.14
CA SER A 54 10.57 -1.80 -0.80
C SER A 54 11.24 -0.81 -1.77
N SER A 55 10.74 -0.74 -3.00
CA SER A 55 11.32 0.09 -4.06
C SER A 55 11.10 1.58 -3.81
N THR A 56 11.99 2.39 -4.35
CA THR A 56 11.90 3.86 -4.37
C THR A 56 10.85 4.34 -5.37
N PHE A 57 10.47 5.61 -5.29
CA PHE A 57 9.56 6.22 -6.26
C PHE A 57 10.11 6.15 -7.69
N ASP A 58 11.40 6.42 -7.88
CA ASP A 58 12.02 6.45 -9.22
C ASP A 58 12.04 5.06 -9.87
N GLU A 59 12.39 4.01 -9.12
CA GLU A 59 12.35 2.63 -9.60
C GLU A 59 10.93 2.21 -10.01
N VAL A 60 9.93 2.56 -9.20
CA VAL A 60 8.52 2.28 -9.50
C VAL A 60 8.06 3.07 -10.71
N LEU A 61 8.43 4.35 -10.80
CA LEU A 61 8.08 5.19 -11.94
C LEU A 61 8.66 4.63 -13.23
N GLU A 62 9.93 4.22 -13.23
CA GLU A 62 10.60 3.59 -14.37
C GLU A 62 9.88 2.31 -14.82
N GLU A 63 9.54 1.42 -13.88
CA GLU A 63 8.80 0.19 -14.18
C GLU A 63 7.41 0.47 -14.77
N LEU A 64 6.70 1.46 -14.24
CA LEU A 64 5.34 1.78 -14.69
C LEU A 64 5.30 2.51 -16.03
N GLN A 65 6.32 3.31 -16.36
CA GLN A 65 6.37 4.10 -17.59
C GLN A 65 6.44 3.23 -18.85
N THR A 66 6.94 1.99 -18.79
CA THR A 66 7.25 1.14 -19.96
C THR A 66 8.14 1.88 -20.98
N ASN A 67 8.39 1.33 -22.17
CA ASN A 67 9.21 1.98 -23.21
C ASN A 67 8.64 3.31 -23.79
N LYS A 68 7.51 3.82 -23.28
CA LYS A 68 6.73 4.91 -23.90
C LYS A 68 6.71 6.24 -23.13
N ARG A 69 7.53 6.42 -22.09
CA ARG A 69 7.59 7.69 -21.32
C ARG A 69 6.18 8.17 -20.89
N LEU A 70 5.35 7.22 -20.44
CA LEU A 70 3.90 7.41 -20.30
C LEU A 70 3.49 8.49 -19.32
N PHE A 71 4.38 8.92 -18.43
CA PHE A 71 4.11 9.88 -17.36
C PHE A 71 4.95 11.16 -17.47
N ASP A 72 5.72 11.33 -18.55
CA ASP A 72 6.47 12.56 -18.81
C ASP A 72 5.57 13.79 -18.93
N GLY A 73 6.00 14.90 -18.34
CA GLY A 73 5.25 16.16 -18.32
C GLY A 73 4.06 16.19 -17.36
N LEU A 74 3.81 15.13 -16.58
CA LEU A 74 2.90 15.20 -15.43
C LEU A 74 3.61 15.85 -14.23
N PRO A 75 2.87 16.50 -13.32
CA PRO A 75 3.46 17.05 -12.10
C PRO A 75 4.07 15.95 -11.23
N GLN A 76 5.38 16.01 -11.01
CA GLN A 76 6.11 15.00 -10.23
C GLN A 76 5.60 14.90 -8.79
N ALA A 77 5.22 16.04 -8.18
CA ALA A 77 4.65 16.09 -6.85
C ALA A 77 3.36 15.24 -6.72
N ASP A 78 2.50 15.26 -7.74
CA ASP A 78 1.24 14.51 -7.73
C ASP A 78 1.48 13.01 -7.88
N LEU A 79 2.43 12.63 -8.74
CA LEU A 79 2.86 11.23 -8.90
C LEU A 79 3.47 10.69 -7.60
N LEU A 80 4.36 11.45 -6.97
CA LEU A 80 4.98 11.07 -5.70
C LEU A 80 3.94 10.94 -4.59
N SER A 81 3.04 11.91 -4.46
CA SER A 81 1.94 11.85 -3.49
C SER A 81 1.06 10.61 -3.66
N SER A 82 0.73 10.29 -4.92
CA SER A 82 -0.05 9.10 -5.28
C SER A 82 0.68 7.79 -4.92
N TYR A 83 1.98 7.72 -5.20
CA TYR A 83 2.83 6.60 -4.84
C TYR A 83 2.90 6.39 -3.32
N GLU A 84 3.14 7.46 -2.56
CA GLU A 84 3.19 7.41 -1.10
C GLU A 84 1.85 6.98 -0.49
N GLN A 85 0.74 7.48 -1.05
CA GLN A 85 -0.59 7.06 -0.62
C GLN A 85 -0.86 5.58 -0.92
N TRP A 86 -0.45 5.09 -2.09
CA TRP A 86 -0.54 3.67 -2.45
C TRP A 86 0.29 2.81 -1.49
N LYS A 87 1.55 3.17 -1.25
CA LYS A 87 2.46 2.47 -0.36
C LYS A 87 1.90 2.39 1.05
N ARG A 88 1.41 3.50 1.61
CA ARG A 88 0.74 3.53 2.93
C ARG A 88 -0.49 2.64 2.97
N SER A 89 -1.36 2.73 1.97
CA SER A 89 -2.62 1.96 1.93
C SER A 89 -2.35 0.46 1.82
N LYS A 90 -1.45 0.05 0.94
CA LYS A 90 -1.06 -1.36 0.80
C LYS A 90 -0.33 -1.89 2.02
N SER A 91 0.57 -1.10 2.61
CA SER A 91 1.24 -1.48 3.86
C SER A 91 0.22 -1.73 4.98
N LYS A 92 -0.78 -0.84 5.11
CA LYS A 92 -1.85 -0.99 6.09
C LYS A 92 -2.67 -2.27 5.87
N GLU A 93 -3.11 -2.52 4.64
CA GLU A 93 -3.88 -3.72 4.27
C GLU A 93 -3.12 -5.01 4.63
N LEU A 94 -1.82 -5.07 4.30
CA LEU A 94 -0.99 -6.24 4.60
C LEU A 94 -0.78 -6.44 6.11
N LYS A 95 -0.56 -5.37 6.87
CA LYS A 95 -0.43 -5.42 8.34
C LYS A 95 -1.73 -5.88 8.98
N GLU A 96 -2.88 -5.37 8.55
CA GLU A 96 -4.20 -5.80 9.06
C GLU A 96 -4.45 -7.29 8.79
N ALA A 97 -4.14 -7.77 7.58
CA ALA A 97 -4.25 -9.18 7.24
C ALA A 97 -3.33 -10.06 8.09
N PHE A 98 -2.10 -9.61 8.35
CA PHE A 98 -1.15 -10.32 9.20
C PHE A 98 -1.59 -10.34 10.68
N VAL A 99 -2.08 -9.23 11.21
CA VAL A 99 -2.63 -9.16 12.58
C VAL A 99 -3.83 -10.08 12.75
N LEU A 100 -4.73 -10.12 11.76
CA LEU A 100 -5.87 -11.04 11.79
C LEU A 100 -5.41 -12.50 11.81
N PHE A 101 -4.40 -12.83 11.00
CA PHE A 101 -3.78 -14.15 11.03
C PHE A 101 -3.17 -14.48 12.40
N LEU A 102 -2.39 -13.58 12.99
CA LEU A 102 -1.80 -13.79 14.32
C LEU A 102 -2.85 -14.02 15.40
N ARG A 103 -4.02 -13.36 15.31
CA ARG A 103 -5.14 -13.58 16.24
C ARG A 103 -5.77 -14.96 16.14
N GLN A 104 -5.72 -15.55 14.94
CA GLN A 104 -6.31 -16.86 14.65
C GLN A 104 -5.29 -18.01 14.77
N ASN A 105 -4.00 -17.68 14.85
CA ASN A 105 -2.93 -18.67 14.84
C ASN A 105 -2.79 -19.34 16.24
N PRO A 106 -2.98 -20.67 16.33
CA PRO A 106 -2.90 -21.38 17.61
C PRO A 106 -1.49 -21.42 18.21
N ASP A 107 -0.44 -21.24 17.40
CA ASP A 107 0.94 -21.22 17.89
C ASP A 107 1.23 -19.97 18.73
N VAL A 108 0.49 -18.87 18.54
CA VAL A 108 0.59 -17.66 19.37
C VAL A 108 -0.25 -17.87 20.64
N SER A 109 0.32 -18.64 21.56
CA SER A 109 -0.36 -19.14 22.76
C SER A 109 0.21 -18.55 24.05
N ARG A 110 -0.54 -18.74 25.15
CA ARG A 110 -0.20 -18.24 26.49
C ARG A 110 1.20 -18.70 26.92
N GLY A 111 1.96 -17.79 27.56
CA GLY A 111 3.28 -18.12 28.11
C GLY A 111 4.35 -18.32 27.05
N THR A 112 4.09 -17.79 25.85
CA THR A 112 5.14 -17.42 24.89
C THR A 112 5.72 -16.10 25.36
N ASP A 113 7.04 -16.06 25.51
CA ASP A 113 7.78 -14.84 25.81
C ASP A 113 8.09 -14.07 24.52
N GLU A 114 8.43 -12.79 24.62
CA GLU A 114 8.77 -11.94 23.47
C GLU A 114 10.20 -12.19 22.94
N ASP A 115 10.91 -13.12 23.57
CA ASP A 115 12.27 -13.55 23.29
C ASP A 115 12.49 -15.03 23.69
N GLY A 116 13.71 -15.53 23.44
CA GLY A 116 14.09 -16.91 23.78
C GLY A 116 13.65 -17.98 22.79
N GLU A 117 13.83 -19.25 23.18
CA GLU A 117 13.66 -20.41 22.29
C GLU A 117 12.21 -20.60 21.80
N LYS A 118 11.22 -20.34 22.66
CA LYS A 118 9.81 -20.44 22.27
C LYS A 118 9.44 -19.38 21.22
N PHE A 119 9.96 -18.17 21.38
CA PHE A 119 9.77 -17.10 20.42
C PHE A 119 10.45 -17.43 19.09
N ALA A 120 11.69 -17.93 19.12
CA ALA A 120 12.40 -18.37 17.92
C ALA A 120 11.62 -19.49 17.18
N SER A 121 11.14 -20.50 17.90
CA SER A 121 10.32 -21.57 17.32
C SER A 121 9.00 -21.07 16.73
N LEU A 122 8.36 -20.08 17.35
CA LEU A 122 7.19 -19.42 16.80
C LEU A 122 7.53 -18.71 15.49
N LEU A 123 8.61 -17.92 15.45
CA LEU A 123 9.06 -17.25 14.22
C LEU A 123 9.35 -18.23 13.09
N GLU A 124 9.96 -19.38 13.40
CA GLU A 124 10.23 -20.44 12.41
C GLU A 124 8.97 -21.04 11.77
N LYS A 125 7.85 -21.02 12.49
CA LYS A 125 6.54 -21.42 11.97
C LYS A 125 5.93 -20.28 11.16
N LEU A 126 5.95 -19.06 11.69
CA LEU A 126 5.36 -17.89 11.04
C LEU A 126 6.02 -17.56 9.71
N GLN A 127 7.34 -17.72 9.56
CA GLN A 127 8.07 -17.46 8.31
C GLN A 127 7.60 -18.31 7.11
N LYS A 128 6.90 -19.43 7.37
CA LYS A 128 6.35 -20.30 6.32
C LYS A 128 5.03 -19.75 5.76
N ASP A 129 4.40 -18.78 6.43
CA ASP A 129 3.13 -18.19 6.00
C ASP A 129 3.35 -16.99 5.07
N VAL A 130 2.61 -16.96 3.96
CA VAL A 130 2.70 -15.89 2.97
C VAL A 130 2.39 -14.50 3.56
N ARG A 131 1.53 -14.40 4.57
CA ARG A 131 1.19 -13.11 5.21
C ARG A 131 2.36 -12.56 6.01
N TYR A 132 3.22 -13.42 6.55
CA TYR A 132 4.47 -13.02 7.20
C TYR A 132 5.51 -12.55 6.17
N GLN A 133 5.64 -13.28 5.06
CA GLN A 133 6.58 -12.99 3.97
C GLN A 133 6.25 -11.68 3.24
N ARG A 134 4.96 -11.36 3.04
CA ARG A 134 4.51 -10.08 2.44
C ARG A 134 4.97 -8.83 3.19
N LEU A 135 5.44 -8.98 4.42
CA LEU A 135 5.99 -7.91 5.25
C LEU A 135 7.53 -7.95 5.35
N ASP A 136 8.22 -8.69 4.48
CA ASP A 136 9.69 -8.78 4.44
C ASP A 136 10.38 -7.41 4.28
N TYR A 137 9.72 -6.45 3.63
CA TYR A 137 10.26 -5.10 3.44
C TYR A 137 10.28 -4.24 4.71
N ILE A 138 9.62 -4.67 5.79
CA ILE A 138 9.57 -3.99 7.10
C ILE A 138 9.76 -5.01 8.24
N PRO A 139 10.94 -5.64 8.32
CA PRO A 139 11.18 -6.77 9.22
C PRO A 139 10.99 -6.39 10.70
N ASP A 140 11.40 -5.19 11.10
CA ASP A 140 11.30 -4.71 12.48
C ASP A 140 9.85 -4.49 12.91
N GLU A 141 9.06 -3.80 12.07
CA GLU A 141 7.63 -3.60 12.34
C GLU A 141 6.86 -4.92 12.35
N ARG A 142 7.19 -5.83 11.42
CA ARG A 142 6.60 -7.18 11.41
C ARG A 142 6.88 -7.91 12.72
N LEU A 143 8.10 -7.85 13.22
CA LEU A 143 8.47 -8.48 14.48
C LEU A 143 7.69 -7.87 15.65
N GLU A 144 7.53 -6.55 15.66
CA GLU A 144 6.76 -5.85 16.68
C GLU A 144 5.27 -6.24 16.67
N LEU A 145 4.68 -6.50 15.50
CA LEU A 145 3.30 -7.02 15.42
C LEU A 145 3.17 -8.40 16.10
N VAL A 146 4.18 -9.27 15.99
CA VAL A 146 4.19 -10.57 16.67
C VAL A 146 4.28 -10.36 18.19
N LYS A 147 5.22 -9.54 18.64
CA LYS A 147 5.39 -9.22 20.07
C LYS A 147 4.14 -8.60 20.67
N GLN A 148 3.53 -7.66 19.96
CA GLN A 148 2.29 -7.02 20.37
C GLN A 148 1.16 -8.06 20.56
N ARG A 149 1.04 -9.05 19.66
CA ARG A 149 0.03 -10.10 19.84
C ARG A 149 0.33 -10.98 21.06
N ILE A 150 1.59 -11.31 21.31
CA ILE A 150 1.99 -12.07 22.51
C ILE A 150 1.57 -11.33 23.78
N ARG A 151 1.84 -10.02 23.85
CA ARG A 151 1.39 -9.16 24.96
C ARG A 151 -0.14 -9.20 25.13
N GLU A 152 -0.89 -9.07 24.04
CA GLU A 152 -2.36 -9.16 24.07
C GLU A 152 -2.86 -10.48 24.65
N VAL A 153 -2.33 -11.62 24.18
CA VAL A 153 -2.72 -12.96 24.67
C VAL A 153 -2.40 -13.11 26.16
N ASN A 154 -1.22 -12.66 26.59
CA ASN A 154 -0.82 -12.72 27.99
C ASN A 154 -1.72 -11.83 28.87
N MET A 155 -2.15 -10.65 28.40
CA MET A 155 -3.10 -9.78 29.10
C MET A 155 -4.53 -10.34 29.14
N GLU A 156 -5.03 -10.89 28.03
CA GLU A 156 -6.35 -11.55 27.97
C GLU A 156 -6.45 -12.69 29.01
N CYS A 157 -5.36 -13.42 29.21
CA CYS A 157 -5.27 -14.48 30.21
C CYS A 157 -5.26 -13.94 31.64
N ALA A 158 -4.58 -12.82 31.91
CA ALA A 158 -4.56 -12.21 33.24
C ALA A 158 -5.95 -11.71 33.68
N ARG A 159 -6.81 -11.32 32.73
CA ARG A 159 -8.16 -10.82 32.99
C ARG A 159 -9.22 -11.91 33.23
N LYS A 160 -8.96 -13.16 32.83
CA LYS A 160 -9.88 -14.29 33.06
C LYS A 160 -9.42 -15.11 34.27
N PRO A 161 -10.04 -14.95 35.47
CA PRO A 161 -9.73 -15.84 36.58
C PRO A 161 -10.16 -17.27 36.23
N PRO A 162 -9.48 -18.30 36.76
CA PRO A 162 -9.87 -19.68 36.51
C PRO A 162 -11.27 -19.92 37.05
N ILE A 163 -12.15 -20.43 36.18
CA ILE A 163 -13.55 -20.82 36.46
C ILE A 163 -13.66 -21.83 37.63
N ALA A 164 -12.53 -22.43 38.03
CA ALA A 164 -12.45 -23.37 39.15
C ALA A 164 -12.69 -22.76 40.55
N ALA A 165 -12.64 -21.43 40.73
CA ALA A 165 -12.82 -20.82 42.05
C ALA A 165 -14.30 -20.57 42.45
N ALA A 166 -15.27 -20.78 41.56
CA ALA A 166 -16.69 -20.46 41.80
C ALA A 166 -17.53 -21.63 42.35
N LYS A 167 -16.93 -22.79 42.69
CA LYS A 167 -17.65 -23.99 43.15
C LYS A 167 -17.50 -24.36 44.63
N GLN A 168 -16.94 -23.49 45.48
CA GLN A 168 -16.74 -23.77 46.91
C GLN A 168 -17.42 -22.78 47.88
N GLN A 169 -18.50 -22.11 47.46
CA GLN A 169 -19.39 -21.39 48.36
C GLN A 169 -20.84 -21.75 48.04
N ASN A 170 -21.20 -22.99 48.36
CA ASN A 170 -22.57 -23.47 48.61
C ASN A 170 -22.45 -24.94 49.02
N SER A 171 -21.95 -25.18 50.23
CA SER A 171 -22.10 -26.44 50.97
C SER A 171 -22.18 -26.10 52.45
#